data_AF-A0A0R0J6J1-F1
#
_entry.id   AF-A0A0R0J6J1-F1
#
_cell.length_a   1.000
_cell.length_b   1.000
_cell.length_c   1.000
_cell.angle_alpha   90.00
_cell.angle_beta   90.00
_cell.angle_gamma   90.00
#
_symmetry.space_group_name_H-M   'P 1'
#
loop_
_entity.id
_entity.type
_entity.pdbx_description
1 polymer ?
#
loop_
_entity_poly.entity_id
_entity_poly.type
_entity_poly.pdbx_seq_one_letter_code
_entity_poly.pdbx_strand_id
1 'polypeptide(L)'
;MLDGWVCAFLLVLSWSVEVIDASAGDADPRYRGCITQCQETGCIGQRCFPNCKFSSDGEFIDRPWYMQQEPLYLQWKKWDCQGDCRYYCMLDREKERESHNLGPVKYHGKWPFRRIYGMQEPASVAFSALNLAMHFHGWVSFFILIHYKLPLKDGKKAYYEYAGLWHMYGLLSLNSWFWSAVFHSRDVDLTEKLDYSSAVVLLGYSLILAILRTFSIRDEATRVMVAAPLIAFVTTHVMYINFYLLDYVTLSA
;
A
#
# COMPACT_ATOMS: atom_id res chain seq x y z
N MET A 1 13.46 22.70 27.10
CA MET A 1 12.59 23.75 26.55
C MET A 1 12.23 23.31 25.15
N LEU A 2 10.97 22.95 24.89
CA LEU A 2 10.49 22.68 23.53
C LEU A 2 10.44 24.03 22.82
N ASP A 3 11.30 24.25 21.83
CA ASP A 3 11.37 25.50 21.08
C ASP A 3 10.04 25.79 20.38
N GLY A 4 9.64 27.07 20.35
CA GLY A 4 8.38 27.54 19.75
C GLY A 4 8.17 27.17 18.27
N TRP A 5 9.23 26.70 17.60
CA TRP A 5 9.20 26.11 16.27
C TRP A 5 8.41 24.79 16.23
N VAL A 6 8.43 23.99 17.30
CA VAL A 6 7.67 22.74 17.41
C VAL A 6 6.16 23.03 17.48
N CYS A 7 5.76 24.07 18.22
CA CYS A 7 4.36 24.49 18.29
C CYS A 7 3.88 25.06 16.96
N ALA A 8 4.71 25.84 16.26
CA ALA A 8 4.37 26.36 14.93
C ALA A 8 4.19 25.22 13.90
N PHE A 9 5.06 24.19 13.94
CA PHE A 9 4.94 23.02 13.07
C PHE A 9 3.63 22.24 13.31
N LEU A 10 3.24 22.08 14.58
CA LEU A 10 1.98 21.40 14.95
C LEU A 10 0.73 22.19 14.56
N LEU A 11 0.78 23.53 14.60
CA LEU A 11 -0.33 24.39 14.19
C LEU A 11 -0.54 24.44 12.67
N VAL A 12 0.53 24.28 11.88
CA VAL A 12 0.42 24.20 10.42
C VAL A 12 -0.21 22.87 9.99
N LEU A 13 0.07 21.78 10.70
CA LEU A 13 -0.52 20.46 10.46
C LEU A 13 -2.03 20.40 10.73
N SER A 14 -2.58 21.25 11.60
CA SER A 14 -4.01 21.22 11.94
C SER A 14 -4.92 21.90 10.93
N TRP A 15 -4.40 22.59 9.91
CA TRP A 15 -5.21 23.44 9.03
C TRP A 15 -5.59 22.82 7.67
N SER A 16 -5.04 21.65 7.33
CA SER A 16 -5.36 20.94 6.09
C SER A 16 -6.44 19.90 6.32
N VAL A 17 -7.69 20.35 6.48
CA VAL A 17 -8.87 19.49 6.31
C VAL A 17 -9.40 19.76 4.91
N GLU A 18 -8.94 18.98 3.94
CA GLU A 18 -9.52 18.95 2.60
C GLU A 18 -10.82 18.13 2.61
N VAL A 19 -11.81 18.61 1.86
CA VAL A 19 -13.03 17.85 1.58
C VAL A 19 -12.66 16.73 0.60
N ILE A 20 -12.89 15.48 1.01
CA ILE A 20 -12.64 14.31 0.16
C ILE A 20 -13.83 14.20 -0.80
N ASP A 21 -13.61 14.43 -2.09
CA ASP A 21 -14.61 14.18 -3.13
C ASP A 21 -14.49 12.73 -3.64
N ALA A 22 -15.61 12.13 -4.00
CA ALA A 22 -15.61 10.81 -4.61
C ALA A 22 -14.95 10.86 -5.99
N SER A 23 -14.40 9.73 -6.44
CA SER A 23 -13.73 9.68 -7.73
C SER A 23 -14.71 10.03 -8.87
N ALA A 24 -14.31 10.88 -9.82
CA ALA A 24 -15.20 11.34 -10.90
C ALA A 24 -15.82 10.19 -11.73
N GLY A 25 -15.08 9.09 -11.92
CA GLY A 25 -15.60 7.88 -12.56
C GLY A 25 -16.64 7.13 -11.72
N ASP A 26 -16.54 7.19 -10.38
CA ASP A 26 -17.50 6.57 -9.47
C ASP A 26 -18.82 7.33 -9.44
N ALA A 27 -18.85 8.59 -9.86
CA ALA A 27 -20.06 9.38 -10.03
C ALA A 27 -20.79 9.12 -11.37
N ASP A 28 -20.15 8.42 -12.32
CA ASP A 28 -20.73 8.17 -13.64
C ASP A 28 -21.89 7.13 -13.55
N PRO A 29 -23.13 7.50 -13.90
CA PRO A 29 -24.28 6.60 -13.82
C PRO A 29 -24.15 5.35 -14.72
N ARG A 30 -23.46 5.48 -15.86
CA ARG A 30 -23.25 4.35 -16.78
C ARG A 30 -22.27 3.34 -16.19
N TYR A 31 -21.24 3.83 -15.51
CA TYR A 31 -20.29 2.99 -14.80
C TYR A 31 -20.98 2.22 -13.67
N ARG A 32 -21.77 2.92 -12.83
CA ARG A 32 -22.55 2.29 -11.76
C ARG A 32 -23.51 1.23 -12.30
N GLY A 33 -24.26 1.56 -13.34
CA GLY A 33 -25.19 0.62 -13.98
C GLY A 33 -24.50 -0.64 -14.51
N CYS A 34 -23.32 -0.49 -15.13
CA CYS A 34 -22.53 -1.63 -15.59
C CYS A 34 -22.08 -2.53 -14.43
N ILE A 35 -21.62 -1.95 -13.31
CA ILE A 35 -21.21 -2.72 -12.13
C ILE A 35 -22.40 -3.51 -11.59
N THR A 36 -23.54 -2.86 -11.36
CA THR A 36 -24.75 -3.50 -10.83
C THR A 36 -25.18 -4.65 -11.74
N GLN A 37 -25.28 -4.41 -13.04
CA GLN A 37 -25.63 -5.45 -14.01
C GLN A 37 -24.63 -6.62 -14.00
N CYS A 38 -23.34 -6.33 -13.95
CA CYS A 38 -22.30 -7.35 -13.94
C CYS A 38 -22.33 -8.17 -12.65
N GLN A 39 -22.60 -7.54 -11.51
CA GLN A 39 -22.75 -8.23 -10.23
C GLN A 39 -24.02 -9.09 -10.18
N GLU A 40 -25.10 -8.70 -10.86
CA GLU A 40 -26.34 -9.52 -10.88
C GLU A 40 -26.25 -10.67 -11.90
N THR A 41 -25.74 -10.40 -13.09
CA THR A 41 -25.75 -11.35 -14.21
C THR A 41 -24.46 -12.16 -14.34
N GLY A 42 -23.38 -11.71 -13.69
CA GLY A 42 -22.03 -12.24 -13.86
C GLY A 42 -21.42 -11.95 -15.23
N CYS A 43 -22.02 -11.09 -16.04
CA CYS A 43 -21.61 -10.83 -17.42
C CYS A 43 -21.64 -9.34 -17.79
N ILE A 44 -20.72 -8.94 -18.67
CA ILE A 44 -20.69 -7.64 -19.35
C ILE A 44 -20.76 -7.92 -20.86
N GLY A 45 -21.93 -7.72 -21.46
CA GLY A 45 -22.18 -8.08 -22.86
C GLY A 45 -21.97 -9.58 -23.09
N GLN A 46 -20.97 -9.94 -23.92
CA GLN A 46 -20.60 -11.32 -24.20
C GLN A 46 -19.53 -11.89 -23.26
N ARG A 47 -18.92 -11.06 -22.39
CA ARG A 47 -17.89 -11.49 -21.44
C ARG A 47 -18.56 -11.93 -20.15
N CYS A 48 -18.47 -13.20 -19.79
CA CYS A 48 -19.01 -13.73 -18.53
C CYS A 48 -17.87 -14.19 -17.63
N PHE A 49 -17.99 -13.88 -16.34
CA PHE A 49 -16.98 -14.21 -15.33
C PHE A 49 -17.44 -15.45 -14.56
N PRO A 50 -16.72 -16.59 -14.67
CA PRO A 50 -17.12 -17.82 -13.99
C PRO A 50 -17.10 -17.70 -12.46
N ASN A 51 -16.38 -16.70 -11.94
CA ASN A 51 -16.26 -16.39 -10.52
C ASN A 51 -17.49 -15.63 -9.97
N CYS A 52 -18.37 -15.15 -10.86
CA CYS A 52 -19.60 -14.40 -10.55
C CYS A 52 -20.87 -15.26 -10.57
N LYS A 53 -20.78 -16.57 -10.33
CA LYS A 53 -21.97 -17.44 -10.33
C LYS A 53 -22.80 -17.20 -9.06
N PHE A 54 -23.90 -16.48 -9.21
CA PHE A 54 -24.94 -16.38 -8.18
C PHE A 54 -25.93 -17.52 -8.37
N SER A 55 -26.02 -18.41 -7.38
CA SER A 55 -27.17 -19.31 -7.26
C SER A 55 -28.33 -18.50 -6.68
N SER A 56 -29.53 -18.67 -7.24
CA SER A 56 -30.76 -17.98 -6.84
C SER A 56 -31.17 -18.20 -5.38
N ASP A 57 -30.52 -19.12 -4.66
CA ASP A 57 -30.90 -19.54 -3.30
C ASP A 57 -29.83 -19.29 -2.22
N GLY A 58 -28.80 -18.49 -2.49
CA GLY A 58 -27.81 -18.13 -1.46
C GLY A 58 -26.91 -19.28 -0.96
N GLU A 59 -26.98 -20.46 -1.57
CA GLU A 59 -26.01 -21.53 -1.36
C GLU A 59 -24.86 -21.42 -2.39
N PHE A 60 -23.63 -21.46 -1.87
CA PHE A 60 -22.45 -21.74 -2.67
C PHE A 60 -22.65 -23.10 -3.35
N ILE A 61 -22.73 -23.11 -4.69
CA ILE A 61 -22.75 -24.37 -5.45
C ILE A 61 -21.53 -25.18 -5.03
N ASP A 62 -21.82 -26.37 -4.50
CA ASP A 62 -20.89 -27.40 -4.07
C ASP A 62 -19.84 -27.60 -5.18
N ARG A 63 -18.67 -27.01 -4.99
CA ARG A 63 -17.54 -27.19 -5.90
C ARG A 63 -17.13 -28.66 -5.76
N PRO A 64 -16.98 -29.43 -6.85
CA PRO A 64 -16.56 -30.81 -6.75
C PRO A 64 -15.32 -30.93 -5.86
N TRP A 65 -15.29 -31.89 -4.93
CA TRP A 65 -14.27 -32.02 -3.86
C TRP A 65 -12.80 -32.01 -4.36
N TYR A 66 -12.56 -32.29 -5.64
CA TYR A 66 -11.25 -32.23 -6.29
C TYR A 66 -10.85 -30.83 -6.83
N MET A 67 -11.78 -29.87 -6.92
CA MET A 67 -11.52 -28.46 -7.26
C MET A 67 -11.27 -27.57 -6.02
N GLN A 68 -11.43 -28.11 -4.81
CA GLN A 68 -11.09 -27.40 -3.56
C GLN A 68 -9.58 -27.30 -3.33
N GLN A 69 -8.77 -28.12 -3.99
CA GLN A 69 -7.31 -28.12 -3.90
C GLN A 69 -6.65 -27.41 -5.09
N GLU A 70 -7.14 -26.23 -5.45
CA GLU A 70 -6.36 -25.37 -6.34
C GLU A 70 -5.11 -24.86 -5.59
N PRO A 71 -3.90 -24.99 -6.16
CA PRO A 71 -2.70 -24.46 -5.53
C PRO A 71 -2.85 -22.95 -5.29
N LEU A 72 -2.35 -22.48 -4.15
CA LEU A 72 -2.51 -21.09 -3.68
C LEU A 72 -2.14 -20.04 -4.74
N TYR A 73 -1.18 -20.32 -5.64
CA TYR A 73 -0.81 -19.42 -6.72
C TYR A 73 -1.91 -19.24 -7.78
N LEU A 74 -2.74 -20.27 -8.03
CA LEU A 74 -3.89 -20.18 -8.94
C LEU A 74 -5.05 -19.45 -8.27
N GLN A 75 -5.24 -19.66 -6.97
CA GLN A 75 -6.23 -18.91 -6.18
C GLN A 75 -5.87 -17.42 -6.13
N TRP A 76 -4.58 -17.09 -5.94
CA TRP A 76 -4.10 -15.71 -5.93
C TRP A 76 -4.32 -14.97 -7.26
N LYS A 77 -4.22 -15.69 -8.39
CA LYS A 77 -4.48 -15.15 -9.73
C LYS A 77 -5.96 -14.92 -10.01
N LYS A 78 -6.86 -15.53 -9.24
CA LYS A 78 -8.31 -15.34 -9.43
C LYS A 78 -8.74 -14.03 -8.80
N TRP A 79 -9.41 -13.23 -9.63
CA TRP A 79 -10.06 -12.01 -9.20
C TRP A 79 -11.45 -12.34 -8.66
N ASP A 80 -11.85 -11.58 -7.65
CA ASP A 80 -13.20 -11.60 -7.11
C ASP A 80 -14.17 -11.02 -8.14
N CYS A 81 -15.44 -11.45 -8.07
CA CYS A 81 -16.46 -11.00 -9.01
C CYS A 81 -16.56 -9.47 -9.08
N GLN A 82 -16.56 -8.82 -7.91
CA GLN A 82 -16.65 -7.37 -7.80
C GLN A 82 -15.43 -6.67 -8.41
N GLY A 83 -14.22 -7.16 -8.15
CA GLY A 83 -12.98 -6.65 -8.74
C GLY A 83 -12.90 -6.80 -10.26
N ASP A 84 -13.45 -7.88 -10.83
CA ASP A 84 -13.53 -8.05 -12.28
C ASP A 84 -14.59 -7.14 -12.91
N CYS A 85 -15.79 -7.07 -12.32
CA CYS A 85 -16.84 -6.16 -12.80
C CYS A 85 -16.38 -4.70 -12.80
N ARG A 86 -15.79 -4.22 -11.69
CA ARG A 86 -15.24 -2.86 -11.58
C ARG A 86 -14.20 -2.57 -12.68
N TYR A 87 -13.31 -3.53 -12.93
CA TYR A 87 -12.22 -3.36 -13.89
C TYR A 87 -12.72 -3.33 -15.34
N TYR A 88 -13.55 -4.29 -15.75
CA TYR A 88 -14.01 -4.33 -17.14
C TYR A 88 -15.03 -3.23 -17.46
N CYS A 89 -15.91 -2.86 -16.52
CA CYS A 89 -16.79 -1.70 -16.69
C CYS A 89 -16.00 -0.39 -16.82
N MET A 90 -14.92 -0.25 -16.05
CA MET A 90 -14.01 0.89 -16.16
C MET A 90 -13.37 0.94 -17.55
N LEU A 91 -12.82 -0.19 -18.03
CA LEU A 91 -12.18 -0.24 -19.35
C LEU A 91 -13.15 0.08 -20.49
N ASP A 92 -14.35 -0.48 -20.46
CA ASP A 92 -15.34 -0.22 -21.50
C ASP A 92 -15.79 1.25 -21.48
N ARG A 93 -15.91 1.86 -20.28
CA ARG A 93 -16.22 3.27 -20.12
C ARG A 93 -15.11 4.19 -20.64
N GLU A 94 -13.86 3.90 -20.29
CA GLU A 94 -12.71 4.67 -20.76
C GLU A 94 -12.52 4.58 -22.27
N LYS A 95 -12.80 3.42 -22.87
CA LYS A 95 -12.82 3.27 -24.33
C LYS A 95 -13.88 4.15 -24.99
N GLU A 96 -15.07 4.26 -24.39
CA GLU A 96 -16.10 5.17 -24.87
C GLU A 96 -15.66 6.63 -24.74
N ARG A 97 -15.10 7.03 -23.59
CA ARG A 97 -14.56 8.38 -23.38
C ARG A 97 -13.48 8.74 -24.39
N GLU A 98 -12.55 7.82 -24.65
CA GLU A 98 -11.51 7.97 -25.66
C GLU A 98 -12.12 8.19 -27.06
N SER A 99 -13.18 7.45 -27.42
CA SER A 99 -13.89 7.65 -28.69
C SER A 99 -14.56 9.02 -28.83
N HIS A 100 -14.86 9.67 -27.71
CA HIS A 100 -15.40 11.02 -27.64
C HIS A 100 -14.32 12.10 -27.40
N ASN A 101 -13.03 11.74 -27.50
CA ASN A 101 -11.89 12.62 -27.21
C ASN A 101 -11.91 13.23 -25.79
N LEU A 102 -12.49 12.52 -24.82
CA LEU A 102 -12.46 12.90 -23.41
C LEU A 102 -11.23 12.27 -22.74
N GLY A 103 -10.60 13.04 -21.84
CA GLY A 103 -9.47 12.54 -21.05
C GLY A 103 -9.87 11.45 -20.04
N PRO A 104 -8.90 10.65 -19.56
CA PRO A 104 -9.18 9.59 -18.60
C PRO A 104 -9.61 10.16 -17.24
N VAL A 105 -10.40 9.39 -16.50
CA VAL A 105 -10.79 9.74 -15.12
C VAL A 105 -10.41 8.63 -14.15
N LYS A 106 -10.38 8.96 -12.85
CA LYS A 106 -10.15 7.98 -11.80
C LYS A 106 -11.44 7.23 -11.46
N TYR A 107 -11.32 5.96 -11.10
CA TYR A 107 -12.39 5.10 -10.57
C TYR A 107 -11.88 4.47 -9.28
N HIS A 108 -12.65 4.54 -8.20
CA HIS A 108 -12.28 4.05 -6.87
C HIS A 108 -10.87 4.53 -6.43
N GLY A 109 -10.56 5.80 -6.71
CA GLY A 109 -9.26 6.41 -6.41
C GLY A 109 -8.11 6.03 -7.35
N LYS A 110 -8.33 5.13 -8.33
CA LYS A 110 -7.29 4.59 -9.21
C LYS A 110 -7.45 5.07 -10.65
N TRP A 111 -6.33 5.15 -11.35
CA TRP A 111 -6.31 5.40 -12.79
C TRP A 111 -6.61 4.11 -13.57
N PRO A 112 -7.16 4.21 -14.79
CA PRO A 112 -7.61 3.05 -15.56
C PRO A 112 -6.44 2.34 -16.24
N PHE A 113 -5.61 1.67 -15.45
CA PHE A 113 -4.50 0.87 -15.94
C PHE A 113 -4.97 -0.47 -16.49
N ARG A 114 -4.32 -0.94 -17.56
CA ARG A 114 -4.55 -2.29 -18.09
C ARG A 114 -3.72 -3.30 -17.32
N ARG A 115 -4.37 -4.36 -16.83
CA ARG A 115 -3.73 -5.51 -16.19
C ARG A 115 -2.84 -6.25 -17.20
N ILE A 116 -1.60 -6.59 -16.81
CA ILE A 116 -0.67 -7.37 -17.64
C ILE A 116 -0.14 -8.54 -16.79
N TYR A 117 -0.19 -9.77 -17.33
CA TYR A 117 0.20 -11.01 -16.63
C TYR A 117 -0.47 -11.21 -15.25
N GLY A 118 -1.66 -10.64 -15.05
CA GLY A 118 -2.39 -10.70 -13.78
C GLY A 118 -1.96 -9.68 -12.73
N MET A 119 -1.00 -8.79 -13.03
CA MET A 119 -0.68 -7.63 -12.19
C MET A 119 -1.58 -6.45 -12.50
N GLN A 120 -2.06 -5.75 -11.47
CA GLN A 120 -2.89 -4.55 -11.62
C GLN A 120 -2.11 -3.37 -12.17
N GLU A 121 -0.93 -3.11 -11.63
CA GLU A 121 -0.11 -1.95 -11.98
C GLU A 121 1.34 -2.36 -12.28
N PRO A 122 1.62 -2.91 -13.48
CA PRO A 122 2.92 -3.51 -13.78
C PRO A 122 4.11 -2.56 -13.61
N ALA A 123 3.94 -1.29 -13.97
CA ALA A 123 4.99 -0.27 -13.80
C ALA A 123 5.27 -0.01 -12.31
N SER A 124 4.24 0.18 -11.50
CA SER A 124 4.37 0.38 -10.05
C SER A 124 5.04 -0.83 -9.40
N VAL A 125 4.65 -2.07 -9.77
CA VAL A 125 5.31 -3.30 -9.30
C VAL A 125 6.81 -3.30 -9.63
N ALA A 126 7.17 -2.97 -10.87
CA ALA A 126 8.56 -2.92 -11.30
C ALA A 126 9.37 -1.88 -10.51
N PHE A 127 8.84 -0.67 -10.34
CA PHE A 127 9.50 0.38 -9.57
C PHE A 127 9.62 0.03 -8.08
N SER A 128 8.61 -0.58 -7.47
CA SER A 128 8.69 -1.04 -6.07
C SER A 128 9.71 -2.18 -5.91
N ALA A 129 9.76 -3.12 -6.85
CA ALA A 129 10.76 -4.20 -6.85
C ALA A 129 12.20 -3.67 -7.03
N LEU A 130 12.40 -2.67 -7.89
CA LEU A 130 13.70 -2.01 -8.06
C LEU A 130 14.12 -1.26 -6.77
N ASN A 131 13.20 -0.54 -6.13
CA ASN A 131 13.48 0.10 -4.84
C ASN A 131 13.84 -0.94 -3.77
N LEU A 132 13.09 -2.04 -3.68
CA LEU A 132 13.40 -3.15 -2.78
C LEU A 132 14.82 -3.68 -3.00
N ALA A 133 15.21 -3.91 -4.26
CA ALA A 133 16.55 -4.38 -4.61
C ALA A 133 17.64 -3.38 -4.22
N MET A 134 17.41 -2.08 -4.42
CA MET A 134 18.36 -1.03 -4.03
C MET A 134 18.52 -0.92 -2.51
N HIS A 135 17.42 -1.00 -1.75
CA HIS A 135 17.48 -1.03 -0.29
C HIS A 135 18.18 -2.28 0.23
N PHE A 136 17.96 -3.44 -0.38
CA PHE A 136 18.66 -4.68 -0.04
C PHE A 136 20.15 -4.55 -0.28
N HIS A 137 20.54 -4.09 -1.46
CA HIS A 137 21.93 -3.88 -1.82
C HIS A 137 22.61 -2.87 -0.86
N GLY A 138 21.94 -1.76 -0.53
CA GLY A 138 22.44 -0.76 0.42
C GLY A 138 22.63 -1.33 1.82
N TRP A 139 21.64 -2.08 2.33
CA TRP A 139 21.71 -2.70 3.65
C TRP A 139 22.82 -3.74 3.76
N VAL A 140 22.97 -4.61 2.74
CA VAL A 140 24.07 -5.60 2.68
C VAL A 140 25.42 -4.92 2.59
N SER A 141 25.55 -3.89 1.75
CA SER A 141 26.79 -3.11 1.62
C SER A 141 27.19 -2.46 2.95
N PHE A 142 26.23 -1.90 3.67
CA PHE A 142 26.44 -1.32 5.00
C PHE A 142 26.83 -2.38 6.04
N PHE A 143 26.16 -3.53 6.06
CA PHE A 143 26.50 -4.65 6.91
C PHE A 143 27.94 -5.12 6.68
N ILE A 144 28.34 -5.30 5.42
CA ILE A 144 29.71 -5.69 5.05
C ILE A 144 30.73 -4.63 5.52
N LEU A 145 30.42 -3.35 5.32
CA LEU A 145 31.29 -2.24 5.72
C LEU A 145 31.58 -2.28 7.23
N ILE A 146 30.54 -2.38 8.05
CA ILE A 146 30.66 -2.37 9.52
C ILE A 146 31.38 -3.60 10.05
N HIS A 147 31.08 -4.79 9.51
CA HIS A 147 31.61 -6.04 10.06
C HIS A 147 32.97 -6.47 9.51
N TYR A 148 33.31 -6.08 8.27
CA TYR A 148 34.50 -6.61 7.58
C TYR A 148 35.51 -5.55 7.13
N LYS A 149 35.11 -4.28 6.92
CA LYS A 149 36.00 -3.26 6.33
C LYS A 149 36.41 -2.14 7.28
N LEU A 150 35.67 -1.86 8.34
CA LEU A 150 36.08 -0.83 9.29
C LEU A 150 37.29 -1.29 10.13
N PRO A 151 38.34 -0.44 10.28
CA PRO A 151 39.54 -0.80 11.03
C PRO A 151 39.24 -1.01 12.51
N LEU A 152 39.65 -2.17 13.02
CA LEU A 152 39.61 -2.51 14.45
C LEU A 152 40.67 -1.69 15.18
N LYS A 153 40.27 -0.67 15.93
CA LYS A 153 41.21 0.06 16.79
C LYS A 153 41.43 -0.75 18.07
N ASP A 154 42.67 -1.20 18.27
CA ASP A 154 43.17 -1.81 19.52
C ASP A 154 42.32 -2.97 20.08
N GLY A 155 41.97 -3.94 19.22
CA GLY A 155 41.25 -5.16 19.64
C GLY A 155 39.79 -4.95 20.03
N LYS A 156 39.25 -3.73 19.92
CA LYS A 156 37.83 -3.43 20.09
C LYS A 156 37.15 -3.38 18.72
N LYS A 157 35.97 -4.01 18.59
CA LYS A 157 35.14 -3.92 17.38
C LYS A 157 34.90 -2.45 17.04
N ALA A 158 35.04 -2.08 15.76
CA ALA A 158 34.69 -0.75 15.31
C ALA A 158 33.21 -0.50 15.62
N TYR A 159 32.95 0.34 16.61
CA TYR A 159 31.61 0.58 17.13
C TYR A 159 31.05 1.82 16.45
N TYR A 160 30.20 1.61 15.45
CA TYR A 160 29.36 2.67 14.94
C TYR A 160 28.06 2.71 15.75
N GLU A 161 27.92 3.75 16.57
CA GLU A 161 26.85 3.91 17.56
C GLU A 161 25.44 3.85 16.94
N TYR A 162 25.28 4.32 15.71
CA TYR A 162 24.01 4.30 14.99
C TYR A 162 23.81 3.04 14.12
N ALA A 163 24.71 2.06 14.16
CA ALA A 163 24.62 0.86 13.31
C ALA A 163 23.29 0.14 13.46
N GLY A 164 22.82 -0.03 14.70
CA GLY A 164 21.51 -0.63 14.99
C GLY A 164 20.36 0.12 14.33
N LEU A 165 20.41 1.46 14.33
CA LEU A 165 19.36 2.27 13.71
C LEU A 165 19.33 2.10 12.18
N TRP A 166 20.50 2.04 11.54
CA TRP A 166 20.57 1.83 10.08
C TRP A 166 20.17 0.41 9.68
N HIS A 167 20.44 -0.60 10.51
CA HIS A 167 19.93 -1.95 10.25
C HIS A 167 18.40 -1.99 10.33
N MET A 168 17.81 -1.35 11.34
CA MET A 168 16.35 -1.23 11.46
C MET A 168 15.75 -0.47 10.28
N TYR A 169 16.36 0.65 9.86
CA TYR A 169 15.94 1.38 8.66
C TYR A 169 15.92 0.48 7.42
N GLY A 170 16.99 -0.29 7.21
CA GLY A 170 17.10 -1.21 6.09
C GLY A 170 15.99 -2.26 6.11
N LEU A 171 15.76 -2.91 7.25
CA LEU A 171 14.71 -3.93 7.40
C LEU A 171 13.30 -3.36 7.18
N LEU A 172 13.00 -2.19 7.74
CA LEU A 172 11.72 -1.51 7.54
C LEU A 172 11.51 -1.08 6.09
N SER A 173 12.57 -0.59 5.43
CA SER A 173 12.52 -0.24 4.01
C SER A 173 12.24 -1.46 3.15
N LEU A 174 12.92 -2.58 3.42
CA LEU A 174 12.68 -3.85 2.73
C LEU A 174 11.23 -4.32 2.90
N ASN A 175 10.71 -4.24 4.13
CA ASN A 175 9.33 -4.61 4.41
C ASN A 175 8.33 -3.73 3.65
N SER A 176 8.55 -2.41 3.63
CA SER A 176 7.65 -1.47 2.95
C SER A 176 7.64 -1.66 1.43
N TRP A 177 8.81 -1.76 0.79
CA TRP A 177 8.86 -1.95 -0.66
C TRP A 177 8.38 -3.33 -1.10
N PHE A 178 8.53 -4.35 -0.24
CA PHE A 178 7.93 -5.66 -0.48
C PHE A 178 6.41 -5.57 -0.50
N TRP A 179 5.79 -4.98 0.53
CA TRP A 179 4.33 -4.85 0.58
C TRP A 179 3.78 -3.94 -0.51
N SER A 180 4.50 -2.88 -0.88
CA SER A 180 4.17 -2.05 -2.05
C SER A 180 4.15 -2.86 -3.34
N ALA A 181 5.19 -3.67 -3.61
CA ALA A 181 5.22 -4.51 -4.80
C ALA A 181 4.07 -5.55 -4.81
N VAL A 182 3.76 -6.13 -3.64
CA VAL A 182 2.64 -7.08 -3.50
C VAL A 182 1.29 -6.38 -3.74
N PHE A 183 1.06 -5.21 -3.15
CA PHE A 183 -0.16 -4.42 -3.32
C PHE A 183 -0.41 -4.02 -4.77
N HIS A 184 0.59 -3.44 -5.44
CA HIS A 184 0.47 -3.06 -6.86
C HIS A 184 0.31 -4.27 -7.80
N SER A 185 0.72 -5.46 -7.36
CA SER A 185 0.47 -6.70 -8.10
C SER A 185 -0.97 -7.17 -7.92
N ARG A 186 -1.44 -7.22 -6.67
CA ARG A 186 -2.76 -7.71 -6.28
C ARG A 186 -3.31 -6.85 -5.16
N ASP A 187 -4.27 -6.03 -5.54
CA ASP A 187 -5.04 -5.17 -4.67
C ASP A 187 -6.16 -5.97 -4.01
N VAL A 188 -6.04 -6.16 -2.70
CA VAL A 188 -7.06 -6.70 -1.81
C VAL A 188 -6.93 -6.00 -0.45
N ASP A 189 -7.99 -5.94 0.35
CA ASP A 189 -8.01 -5.21 1.62
C ASP A 189 -6.79 -5.52 2.52
N LEU A 190 -6.33 -6.78 2.54
CA LEU A 190 -5.16 -7.19 3.30
C LEU A 190 -3.86 -6.56 2.77
N THR A 191 -3.62 -6.60 1.45
CA THR A 191 -2.38 -6.08 0.85
C THR A 191 -2.36 -4.55 0.90
N GLU A 192 -3.52 -3.91 0.75
CA GLU A 192 -3.69 -2.47 0.93
C GLU A 192 -3.34 -2.03 2.35
N LYS A 193 -3.92 -2.69 3.37
CA LYS A 193 -3.64 -2.38 4.78
C LYS A 193 -2.16 -2.58 5.12
N LEU A 194 -1.54 -3.65 4.61
CA LEU A 194 -0.13 -3.95 4.87
C LEU A 194 0.80 -2.96 4.18
N ASP A 195 0.51 -2.56 2.94
CA ASP A 195 1.28 -1.54 2.23
C ASP A 195 1.24 -0.20 2.99
N TYR A 196 0.04 0.33 3.27
CA TYR A 196 -0.10 1.58 4.00
C TYR A 196 0.51 1.52 5.41
N SER A 197 0.27 0.44 6.15
CA SER A 197 0.86 0.27 7.49
C SER A 197 2.38 0.27 7.44
N SER A 198 2.96 -0.47 6.48
CA SER A 198 4.42 -0.55 6.33
C SER A 198 5.05 0.78 5.90
N ALA A 199 4.39 1.53 5.01
CA ALA A 199 4.80 2.86 4.58
C ALA A 199 4.78 3.86 5.74
N VAL A 200 3.70 3.87 6.54
CA VAL A 200 3.58 4.72 7.73
C VAL A 200 4.68 4.40 8.75
N VAL A 201 4.95 3.12 9.02
CA VAL A 201 6.03 2.71 9.92
C VAL A 201 7.39 3.16 9.41
N LEU A 202 7.66 3.00 8.11
CA LEU A 202 8.92 3.45 7.50
C LEU A 202 9.07 4.98 7.60
N LEU A 203 8.03 5.75 7.29
CA LEU A 203 8.04 7.21 7.39
C LEU A 203 8.27 7.69 8.83
N GLY A 204 7.52 7.12 9.78
CA GLY A 204 7.68 7.43 11.19
C GLY A 204 9.07 7.10 11.72
N TYR A 205 9.61 5.95 11.35
CA TYR A 205 10.98 5.57 11.70
C TYR A 205 12.02 6.49 11.05
N SER A 206 11.81 6.89 9.80
CA SER A 206 12.69 7.82 9.09
C SER A 206 12.73 9.19 9.76
N LEU A 207 11.58 9.67 10.27
CA LEU A 207 11.51 10.91 11.04
C LEU A 207 12.30 10.79 12.36
N ILE A 208 12.12 9.69 13.11
CA ILE A 208 12.91 9.43 14.32
C ILE A 208 14.40 9.45 13.98
N LEU A 209 14.81 8.69 12.96
CA LEU A 209 16.21 8.61 12.54
C LEU A 209 16.77 9.98 12.13
N ALA A 210 16.00 10.79 11.41
CA ALA A 210 16.38 12.14 10.98
C ALA A 210 16.61 13.07 12.18
N ILE A 211 15.74 13.04 13.19
CA ILE A 211 15.89 13.84 14.42
C ILE A 211 17.15 13.38 15.17
N LEU A 212 17.28 12.07 15.44
CA LEU A 212 18.42 11.54 16.19
C LEU A 212 19.77 11.85 15.51
N ARG A 213 19.83 11.80 14.17
CA ARG A 213 21.05 12.05 13.41
C ARG A 213 21.35 13.54 13.25
N THR A 214 20.35 14.39 13.02
CA THR A 214 20.53 15.84 12.89
C THR A 214 21.02 16.47 14.19
N PHE A 215 20.43 16.10 15.32
CA PHE A 215 20.83 16.59 16.63
C PHE A 215 21.96 15.79 17.28
N SER A 216 22.46 14.75 16.59
CA SER A 216 23.55 13.87 17.08
C SER A 216 23.32 13.36 18.50
N ILE A 217 22.08 12.95 18.80
CA ILE A 217 21.67 12.52 20.14
C ILE A 217 22.30 11.17 20.46
N ARG A 218 23.19 11.17 21.47
CA ARG A 218 23.92 9.97 21.94
C ARG A 218 23.35 9.38 23.22
N ASP A 219 22.73 10.22 24.04
CA ASP A 219 22.13 9.78 25.29
C ASP A 219 20.90 8.91 25.04
N GLU A 220 20.89 7.70 25.62
CA GLU A 220 19.83 6.71 25.41
C GLU A 220 18.50 7.16 25.99
N ALA A 221 18.49 7.87 27.14
CA ALA A 221 17.26 8.39 27.71
C ALA A 221 16.62 9.43 26.78
N THR A 222 17.42 10.34 26.22
CA THR A 222 16.98 11.34 25.25
C THR A 222 16.47 10.70 23.96
N ARG A 223 17.12 9.62 23.47
CA ARG A 223 16.63 8.85 22.31
C ARG A 223 15.23 8.29 22.56
N VAL A 224 15.02 7.67 23.71
CA VAL A 224 13.71 7.12 24.10
C VAL A 224 12.68 8.24 24.26
N MET A 225 13.03 9.37 24.88
CA MET A 225 12.13 10.52 25.04
C MET A 225 11.65 11.09 23.69
N VAL A 226 12.51 11.11 22.67
CA VAL A 226 12.16 11.57 21.32
C VAL A 226 11.37 10.51 20.55
N ALA A 227 11.80 9.24 20.62
CA ALA A 227 11.21 8.16 19.83
C ALA A 227 9.84 7.73 20.34
N ALA A 228 9.64 7.66 21.67
CA ALA A 228 8.40 7.16 22.28
C ALA A 228 7.11 7.87 21.79
N PRO A 229 7.01 9.21 21.79
CA PRO A 229 5.80 9.88 21.31
C PRO A 229 5.54 9.65 19.81
N LEU A 230 6.60 9.59 19.00
CA LEU A 230 6.49 9.31 17.56
C LEU A 230 6.06 7.86 17.29
N ILE A 231 6.62 6.90 18.03
CA ILE A 231 6.22 5.49 17.96
C ILE A 231 4.76 5.33 18.38
N ALA A 232 4.34 6.00 19.46
CA ALA A 232 2.96 5.98 19.91
C ALA A 232 2.01 6.51 18.81
N PHE A 233 2.34 7.67 18.23
CA PHE A 233 1.57 8.24 17.11
C PHE A 233 1.48 7.29 15.91
N VAL A 234 2.61 6.75 15.46
CA VAL A 234 2.67 5.79 14.35
C VAL A 234 1.83 4.55 14.64
N THR A 235 1.94 4.00 15.85
CA THR A 235 1.19 2.80 16.26
C THR A 235 -0.31 3.07 16.27
N THR A 236 -0.74 4.20 16.84
CA THR A 236 -2.15 4.61 16.83
C THR A 236 -2.66 4.83 15.40
N HIS A 237 -1.86 5.42 14.52
CA HIS A 237 -2.24 5.62 13.12
C HIS A 237 -2.33 4.30 12.33
N VAL A 238 -1.39 3.37 12.55
CA VAL A 238 -1.46 2.01 11.98
C VAL A 238 -2.70 1.28 12.48
N MET A 239 -3.00 1.35 13.79
CA MET A 239 -4.25 0.79 14.32
C MET A 239 -5.47 1.43 13.67
N TYR A 240 -5.47 2.75 13.49
CA TYR A 240 -6.55 3.47 12.82
C TYR A 240 -6.79 2.93 11.39
N ILE A 241 -5.74 2.81 10.58
CA ILE A 241 -5.81 2.26 9.20
C ILE A 241 -6.34 0.82 9.18
N ASN A 242 -5.98 0.00 10.16
CA ASN A 242 -6.36 -1.42 10.15
C ASN A 242 -7.79 -1.67 10.65
N PHE A 243 -8.24 -0.91 11.65
CA PHE A 243 -9.52 -1.13 12.35
C PHE A 243 -10.66 -0.23 11.85
N TYR A 244 -10.37 0.93 11.27
CA TYR A 244 -11.39 1.78 10.67
C TYR A 244 -11.45 1.52 9.17
N LEU A 245 -12.66 1.42 8.62
CA LEU A 245 -12.86 1.31 7.19
C LEU A 245 -12.28 2.55 6.51
N LEU A 246 -11.21 2.36 5.72
CA LEU A 246 -10.82 3.29 4.66
C LEU A 246 -11.81 3.15 3.51
N ASP A 247 -13.06 3.54 3.73
CA ASP A 247 -14.03 3.61 2.66
C ASP A 247 -13.69 4.82 1.77
N TYR A 248 -12.97 4.57 0.66
CA TYR A 248 -12.96 5.49 -0.48
C TYR A 248 -14.32 5.58 -1.18
N VAL A 249 -15.34 4.88 -0.68
CA VAL A 249 -16.68 4.78 -1.25
C VAL A 249 -17.74 4.97 -0.15
N THR A 250 -17.74 6.11 0.54
CA THR A 250 -18.95 6.59 1.25
C THR A 250 -19.05 8.11 1.22
N LEU A 251 -19.42 8.65 0.06
CA LEU A 251 -20.20 9.89 -0.01
C LEU A 251 -21.29 9.75 -1.07
N SER A 252 -22.42 9.17 -0.67
CA SER A 252 -23.73 9.85 -0.68
C SER A 252 -24.84 8.83 -0.45
N ALA A 253 -25.62 9.08 0.61
CA ALA A 253 -26.98 8.62 0.78
C ALA A 253 -27.89 9.03 -0.40
#